data_AF-A0A950B4V3-F1
#
_entry.id   AF-A0A950B4V3-F1
#
_cell.length_a   1.000
_cell.length_b   1.000
_cell.length_c   1.000
_cell.angle_alpha   90.00
_cell.angle_beta   90.00
_cell.angle_gamma   90.00
#
_symmetry.space_group_name_H-M   'P 1'
#
loop_
_entity.id
_entity.type
_entity.pdbx_description
1 polymer ?
#
loop_
_entity_poly.entity_id
_entity_poly.type
_entity_poly.pdbx_seq_one_letter_code
_entity_poly.pdbx_strand_id
1 'polypeptide(L)'
;MATVLAVDDEEDILTIIRHNLEREGHRVLTAPNGDRALEIVREEQPDVVVLDVMMPGTDGWGVLNRIKAERAELASIPVLMLTARAADEDRIRGGIEGAIRYLTKPFSPRDLCSEVAAALEGDPEPVKRRKVQKESLAQLARLEKRSSSPGTRRRSEDNATAAGPHVTRLEHVPAADADNYQIRSVRERLD
;
A
#
# COMPACT_ATOMS: atom_id res chain seq x y z
N MET A 1 -21.60 9.37 0.62
CA MET A 1 -20.58 10.30 0.08
C MET A 1 -19.69 10.71 1.24
N ALA A 2 -18.38 10.47 1.12
CA ALA A 2 -17.38 10.77 2.15
C ALA A 2 -16.19 11.49 1.51
N THR A 3 -15.42 12.23 2.31
CA THR A 3 -14.16 12.86 1.92
C THR A 3 -13.00 11.94 2.27
N VAL A 4 -12.25 11.51 1.26
CA VAL A 4 -11.08 10.63 1.39
C VAL A 4 -9.82 11.43 1.14
N LEU A 5 -8.81 11.32 2.01
CA LEU A 5 -7.47 11.84 1.75
C LEU A 5 -6.55 10.71 1.29
N ALA A 6 -6.03 10.79 0.08
CA ALA A 6 -4.99 9.89 -0.43
C ALA A 6 -3.60 10.52 -0.29
N VAL A 7 -2.65 9.77 0.26
CA VAL A 7 -1.29 10.23 0.54
C VAL A 7 -0.28 9.23 0.01
N ASP A 8 0.51 9.65 -0.98
CA ASP A 8 1.55 8.85 -1.64
C ASP A 8 2.50 9.84 -2.36
N ASP A 9 3.80 9.54 -2.43
CA ASP A 9 4.77 10.39 -3.15
C ASP A 9 4.73 10.21 -4.67
N GLU A 10 4.07 9.15 -5.15
CA GLU A 10 3.92 8.85 -6.57
C GLU A 10 2.60 9.43 -7.12
N GLU A 11 2.69 10.46 -7.97
CA GLU A 11 1.53 11.15 -8.57
C GLU A 11 0.61 10.19 -9.37
N ASP A 12 1.20 9.18 -10.02
CA ASP A 12 0.46 8.15 -10.74
C ASP A 12 -0.43 7.33 -9.80
N ILE A 13 0.07 6.97 -8.62
CA ILE A 13 -0.71 6.24 -7.60
C ILE A 13 -1.85 7.11 -7.10
N LEU A 14 -1.58 8.37 -6.75
CA LEU A 14 -2.60 9.32 -6.33
C LEU A 14 -3.70 9.48 -7.39
N THR A 15 -3.33 9.56 -8.66
CA THR A 15 -4.27 9.68 -9.78
C THR A 15 -5.17 8.46 -9.91
N ILE A 16 -4.61 7.26 -9.76
CA ILE A 16 -5.38 6.01 -9.82
C ILE A 16 -6.32 5.89 -8.62
N ILE A 17 -5.84 6.17 -7.39
CA ILE A 17 -6.67 6.15 -6.18
C ILE A 17 -7.83 7.13 -6.32
N ARG A 18 -7.55 8.38 -6.71
CA ARG A 18 -8.56 9.42 -6.95
C ARG A 18 -9.60 8.96 -7.95
N HIS A 19 -9.17 8.51 -9.13
CA HIS A 19 -10.10 8.08 -10.18
C HIS A 19 -11.06 6.98 -9.71
N ASN A 20 -10.57 5.97 -8.98
CA ASN A 20 -11.40 4.85 -8.56
C ASN A 20 -12.35 5.23 -7.42
N LEU A 21 -11.91 6.01 -6.44
CA LEU A 21 -12.76 6.42 -5.32
C LEU A 21 -13.77 7.51 -5.70
N GLU A 22 -13.45 8.40 -6.63
CA GLU A 22 -14.42 9.37 -7.17
C GLU A 22 -15.54 8.67 -7.94
N ARG A 23 -15.25 7.56 -8.63
CA ARG A 23 -16.27 6.74 -9.32
C ARG A 23 -17.25 6.07 -8.34
N GLU A 24 -16.82 5.81 -7.11
CA GLU A 24 -17.68 5.36 -6.01
C GLU A 24 -18.45 6.52 -5.33
N GLY A 25 -18.31 7.75 -5.84
CA GLY A 25 -19.04 8.93 -5.35
C GLY A 25 -18.42 9.61 -4.12
N HIS A 26 -17.14 9.36 -3.84
CA HIS A 26 -16.39 10.08 -2.80
C HIS A 26 -15.77 11.38 -3.33
N ARG A 27 -15.57 12.35 -2.44
CA ARG A 27 -14.68 13.50 -2.70
C ARG A 27 -13.27 13.07 -2.33
N VAL A 28 -12.31 13.15 -3.25
CA VAL A 28 -10.93 12.74 -2.98
C VAL A 28 -9.99 13.93 -2.95
N LEU A 29 -9.29 14.08 -1.84
CA LEU A 29 -8.17 14.99 -1.66
C LEU A 29 -6.87 14.22 -1.80
N THR A 30 -5.81 14.87 -2.27
CA THR A 30 -4.50 14.23 -2.47
C THR A 30 -3.40 15.03 -1.78
N ALA A 31 -2.45 14.33 -1.17
CA ALA A 31 -1.23 14.91 -0.61
C ALA A 31 0.01 14.15 -1.12
N PRO A 32 1.00 14.85 -1.71
CA PRO A 32 2.21 14.21 -2.23
C PRO A 32 3.26 13.90 -1.16
N ASN A 33 3.01 14.27 0.10
CA ASN A 33 3.92 14.04 1.22
C ASN A 33 3.19 14.17 2.57
N GLY A 34 3.87 13.75 3.64
CA GLY A 34 3.31 13.73 4.98
C GLY A 34 2.98 15.11 5.58
N ASP A 35 3.75 16.15 5.27
CA ASP A 35 3.51 17.49 5.82
C ASP A 35 2.22 18.08 5.23
N ARG A 36 2.04 17.98 3.91
CA ARG A 36 0.79 18.40 3.26
C ARG A 36 -0.40 17.55 3.72
N ALA A 37 -0.20 16.26 3.99
CA ALA A 37 -1.26 15.41 4.52
C ALA A 37 -1.76 15.91 5.88
N LEU A 38 -0.86 16.28 6.80
CA LEU A 38 -1.22 16.79 8.13
C LEU A 38 -1.93 18.14 8.06
N GLU A 39 -1.53 19.03 7.15
CA GLU A 39 -2.27 20.28 6.90
C GLU A 39 -3.71 19.99 6.46
N ILE A 40 -3.89 19.13 5.45
CA ILE A 40 -5.22 18.77 4.94
C ILE A 40 -6.08 18.09 6.01
N VAL A 41 -5.50 17.21 6.85
CA VAL A 41 -6.24 16.57 7.94
C VAL A 41 -6.83 17.62 8.90
N ARG A 42 -6.08 18.69 9.21
CA ARG A 42 -6.55 19.76 10.09
C ARG A 42 -7.56 20.69 9.44
N GLU A 43 -7.37 20.99 8.15
CA GLU A 43 -8.21 21.93 7.39
C GLU A 43 -9.54 21.30 6.96
N GLU A 44 -9.49 20.09 6.40
CA GLU A 44 -10.62 19.47 5.70
C GLU A 44 -11.27 18.34 6.50
N GLN A 45 -10.59 17.80 7.53
CA GLN A 45 -11.12 16.77 8.42
C GLN A 45 -11.73 15.57 7.64
N PRO A 46 -10.91 14.85 6.85
CA PRO A 46 -11.38 13.77 6.01
C PRO A 46 -12.00 12.63 6.84
N ASP A 47 -12.97 11.93 6.26
CA ASP A 47 -13.64 10.80 6.90
C ASP A 47 -12.74 9.56 6.94
N VAL A 48 -11.74 9.47 6.07
CA VAL A 48 -10.74 8.39 6.02
C VAL A 48 -9.46 8.85 5.32
N VAL A 49 -8.32 8.36 5.78
CA VAL A 49 -7.01 8.59 5.17
C VAL A 49 -6.47 7.30 4.57
N VAL A 50 -6.14 7.31 3.29
CA VAL A 50 -5.38 6.26 2.60
C VAL A 50 -3.92 6.73 2.55
N LEU A 51 -3.02 6.00 3.21
CA LEU A 51 -1.68 6.47 3.51
C LEU A 51 -0.62 5.46 3.10
N ASP A 52 0.27 5.83 2.20
CA ASP A 52 1.44 5.00 1.91
C ASP A 52 2.40 4.95 3.10
N VAL A 53 2.89 3.74 3.39
CA VAL A 53 3.92 3.55 4.41
C VAL A 53 5.24 4.14 3.91
N MET A 54 5.62 3.84 2.68
CA MET A 54 6.95 4.17 2.20
C MET A 54 6.93 5.50 1.47
N MET A 55 7.19 6.63 2.15
CA MET A 55 7.39 7.95 1.51
C MET A 55 8.78 8.54 1.87
N PRO A 56 9.42 9.31 0.97
CA PRO A 56 10.64 10.05 1.30
C PRO A 56 10.35 11.16 2.33
N GLY A 57 11.28 11.38 3.25
CA GLY A 57 11.13 12.35 4.34
C GLY A 57 10.32 11.78 5.50
N THR A 58 9.09 12.27 5.71
CA THR A 58 8.21 11.76 6.77
C THR A 58 7.55 10.47 6.31
N ASP A 59 8.04 9.34 6.81
CA ASP A 59 7.45 8.00 6.66
C ASP A 59 5.96 8.01 7.07
N GLY A 60 5.11 7.24 6.38
CA GLY A 60 3.69 7.10 6.69
C GLY A 60 3.40 6.73 8.15
N TRP A 61 4.28 5.98 8.82
CA TRP A 61 4.16 5.74 10.26
C TRP A 61 4.26 7.02 11.09
N GLY A 62 5.14 7.95 10.69
CA GLY A 62 5.28 9.25 11.33
C GLY A 62 4.04 10.12 11.14
N VAL A 63 3.47 10.12 9.94
CA VAL A 63 2.21 10.81 9.64
C VAL A 63 1.08 10.25 10.49
N LEU A 64 0.94 8.93 10.52
CA LEU A 64 -0.07 8.25 11.32
C LEU A 64 0.03 8.62 12.80
N ASN A 65 1.21 8.53 13.40
CA ASN A 65 1.42 8.86 14.81
C ASN A 65 1.03 10.32 15.10
N ARG A 66 1.33 11.24 14.18
CA ARG A 66 0.95 12.65 14.32
C ARG A 66 -0.56 12.84 14.24
N ILE A 67 -1.25 12.18 13.30
CA ILE A 67 -2.72 12.19 13.23
C ILE A 67 -3.33 11.66 14.53
N LYS A 68 -2.82 10.55 15.07
CA LYS A 68 -3.31 9.95 16.32
C LYS A 68 -2.99 10.79 17.57
N ALA A 69 -2.03 11.69 17.50
CA ALA A 69 -1.69 12.63 18.57
C ALA A 69 -2.47 13.96 18.49
N GLU A 70 -3.30 14.15 17.47
CA GLU A 70 -4.20 15.32 17.37
C GLU A 70 -5.35 15.24 18.40
N ARG A 71 -6.20 16.28 18.41
CA ARG A 71 -7.46 16.29 19.17
C ARG A 71 -8.32 15.05 18.86
N ALA A 72 -9.17 14.67 19.81
CA ALA A 72 -9.95 13.43 19.77
C ALA A 72 -10.73 13.20 18.46
N GLU A 73 -11.27 14.27 17.86
CA GLU A 73 -12.01 14.19 16.60
C GLU A 73 -11.13 13.81 15.39
N LEU A 74 -9.86 14.20 15.39
CA LEU A 74 -8.91 13.88 14.31
C LEU A 74 -8.20 12.55 14.56
N ALA A 75 -7.90 12.26 15.84
CA ALA A 75 -7.28 11.01 16.23
C ALA A 75 -8.19 9.79 15.92
N SER A 76 -9.50 9.98 15.91
CA SER A 76 -10.47 8.93 15.58
C SER A 76 -10.59 8.64 14.07
N ILE A 77 -10.04 9.50 13.20
CA ILE A 77 -10.11 9.31 11.74
C ILE A 77 -9.50 7.94 11.38
N PRO A 78 -10.24 7.06 10.67
CA PRO A 78 -9.72 5.78 10.23
C PRO A 78 -8.59 5.97 9.20
N VAL A 79 -7.53 5.17 9.33
CA VAL A 79 -6.38 5.20 8.42
C VAL A 79 -6.18 3.84 7.78
N LEU A 80 -6.21 3.80 6.44
CA LEU A 80 -5.86 2.65 5.62
C LEU A 80 -4.40 2.78 5.16
N MET A 81 -3.52 1.99 5.76
CA MET A 81 -2.10 1.95 5.43
C MET A 81 -1.86 1.11 4.18
N LEU A 82 -1.21 1.67 3.17
CA LEU A 82 -0.73 0.92 2.00
C LEU A 82 0.69 0.43 2.28
N THR A 83 0.93 -0.88 2.21
CA THR A 83 2.25 -1.47 2.56
C THR A 83 2.74 -2.49 1.54
N ALA A 84 4.05 -2.50 1.26
CA ALA A 84 4.67 -3.52 0.40
C ALA A 84 5.00 -4.84 1.12
N ARG A 85 4.91 -4.91 2.47
CA ARG A 85 5.31 -6.10 3.23
C ARG A 85 4.28 -6.49 4.28
N ALA A 86 3.79 -7.72 4.19
CA ALA A 86 3.02 -8.37 5.27
C ALA A 86 3.84 -8.50 6.58
N ALA A 87 5.18 -8.47 6.51
CA ALA A 87 6.07 -8.57 7.67
C ALA A 87 6.07 -7.33 8.57
N ASP A 88 5.51 -6.19 8.12
CA ASP A 88 5.31 -5.03 9.00
C ASP A 88 4.20 -5.28 10.05
N GLU A 89 3.46 -6.39 9.94
CA GLU A 89 2.54 -6.91 10.97
C GLU A 89 3.13 -6.98 12.38
N ASP A 90 4.44 -7.18 12.53
CA ASP A 90 5.05 -7.23 13.86
C ASP A 90 5.23 -5.83 14.48
N ARG A 91 5.28 -4.74 13.69
CA ARG A 91 5.15 -3.35 14.18
C ARG A 91 3.69 -2.98 14.49
N ILE A 92 2.75 -3.52 13.72
CA ILE A 92 1.29 -3.35 13.91
C ILE A 92 0.85 -3.87 15.29
N ARG A 93 1.53 -4.88 15.84
CA ARG A 93 1.27 -5.45 17.17
C ARG A 93 1.67 -4.53 18.34
N GLY A 94 2.37 -3.42 18.09
CA GLY A 94 2.94 -2.54 19.11
C GLY A 94 1.98 -1.55 19.78
N GLY A 95 0.69 -1.54 19.43
CA GLY A 95 -0.31 -0.74 20.12
C GLY A 95 -0.85 0.43 19.31
N ILE A 96 -1.48 0.15 18.17
CA ILE A 96 -2.32 1.14 17.53
C ILE A 96 -3.75 0.61 17.44
N GLU A 97 -4.63 1.31 18.13
CA GLU A 97 -6.04 0.98 18.39
C GLU A 97 -6.86 0.94 17.09
N GLY A 98 -8.06 0.34 17.17
CA GLY A 98 -8.91 -0.17 16.09
C GLY A 98 -9.36 0.76 14.96
N ALA A 99 -8.75 1.93 14.79
CA ALA A 99 -8.96 2.86 13.67
C ALA A 99 -7.91 2.71 12.55
N ILE A 100 -7.18 1.59 12.48
CA ILE A 100 -6.14 1.35 11.46
C ILE A 100 -6.38 0.05 10.72
N ARG A 101 -6.34 0.15 9.39
CA ARG A 101 -6.43 -0.97 8.44
C ARG A 101 -5.21 -1.02 7.55
N TYR A 102 -5.01 -2.16 6.89
CA TYR A 102 -3.89 -2.38 5.98
C TYR A 102 -4.36 -2.92 4.65
N LEU A 103 -3.76 -2.40 3.57
CA LEU A 103 -3.90 -2.94 2.23
C LEU A 103 -2.50 -3.15 1.65
N THR A 104 -2.20 -4.40 1.29
CA THR A 104 -0.89 -4.75 0.74
C THR A 104 -0.78 -4.33 -0.71
N LYS A 105 0.30 -3.65 -1.10
CA LYS A 105 0.72 -3.46 -2.48
C LYS A 105 1.32 -4.77 -3.02
N PRO A 106 1.00 -5.19 -4.26
CA PRO A 106 0.05 -4.54 -5.15
C PRO A 106 -1.42 -4.84 -4.78
N PHE A 107 -2.32 -3.90 -5.08
CA PHE A 107 -3.76 -4.04 -4.80
C PHE A 107 -4.63 -3.74 -6.02
N SER A 108 -5.81 -4.34 -6.09
CA SER A 108 -6.80 -4.01 -7.12
C SER A 108 -7.62 -2.76 -6.74
N PRO A 109 -8.20 -2.02 -7.70
CA PRO A 109 -9.17 -0.97 -7.43
C PRO A 109 -10.34 -1.44 -6.56
N ARG A 110 -10.81 -2.67 -6.79
CA ARG A 110 -11.91 -3.27 -6.03
C ARG A 110 -11.54 -3.47 -4.56
N ASP A 111 -10.32 -3.93 -4.28
CA ASP A 111 -9.84 -4.08 -2.90
C ASP A 111 -9.71 -2.72 -2.22
N LEU A 112 -9.18 -1.71 -2.91
CA LEU A 112 -9.09 -0.34 -2.40
C LEU A 112 -10.48 0.20 -2.02
N CYS A 113 -11.45 0.16 -2.94
CA CYS A 113 -12.79 0.66 -2.68
C CYS A 113 -13.47 -0.11 -1.53
N SER A 114 -13.29 -1.44 -1.49
CA SER A 114 -13.84 -2.29 -0.43
C SER A 114 -13.27 -1.96 0.95
N GLU A 115 -11.95 -1.74 1.06
CA GLU A 115 -11.32 -1.41 2.35
C GLU A 115 -11.66 0.01 2.81
N VAL A 116 -11.78 0.97 1.88
CA VAL A 116 -12.26 2.33 2.18
C VAL A 116 -13.70 2.31 2.68
N ALA A 117 -14.60 1.57 2.02
CA ALA A 117 -15.98 1.42 2.47
C ALA A 117 -16.05 0.81 3.87
N ALA A 118 -15.30 -0.28 4.11
CA ALA A 118 -15.24 -0.91 5.43
C ALA A 118 -14.70 0.07 6.50
N ALA A 119 -13.69 0.89 6.18
CA ALA A 119 -13.15 1.90 7.09
C ALA A 119 -14.21 2.92 7.53
N LEU A 120 -15.03 3.38 6.58
CA LEU A 120 -16.10 4.33 6.83
C LEU A 120 -17.26 3.73 7.65
N GLU A 121 -17.52 2.42 7.50
CA GLU A 121 -18.56 1.71 8.27
C GLU A 121 -18.14 1.39 9.71
N GLY A 122 -16.85 1.58 10.06
CA GLY A 122 -16.34 1.28 11.39
C GLY A 122 -16.24 -0.23 11.69
N ASP A 123 -16.27 -1.09 10.66
CA ASP A 123 -16.09 -2.53 10.83
C ASP A 123 -14.69 -2.77 11.46
N PRO A 124 -14.50 -3.60 12.50
CA PRO A 124 -13.14 -3.97 12.87
C PRO A 124 -12.43 -4.64 11.69
N GLU A 125 -11.14 -4.34 11.48
CA GLU A 125 -10.33 -5.03 10.47
C GLU A 125 -10.53 -6.55 10.62
N PRO A 126 -11.04 -7.27 9.60
CA PRO A 126 -11.47 -8.64 9.78
C PRO A 126 -10.26 -9.54 10.07
N VAL A 127 -10.01 -9.79 11.36
CA VAL A 127 -8.96 -10.66 11.92
C VAL A 127 -8.93 -12.04 11.23
N LYS A 128 -10.04 -12.46 10.62
CA LYS A 128 -10.16 -13.71 9.86
C LYS A 128 -9.31 -13.75 8.57
N ARG A 129 -8.99 -12.62 7.91
CA ARG A 129 -8.11 -12.61 6.72
C ARG A 129 -6.64 -12.80 7.07
N ARG A 130 -6.19 -12.36 8.26
CA ARG A 130 -4.81 -12.52 8.74
C ARG A 130 -4.37 -13.98 8.83
N LYS A 131 -5.21 -14.92 9.29
CA LYS A 131 -4.83 -16.34 9.35
C LYS A 131 -4.65 -16.94 7.96
N VAL A 132 -5.59 -16.67 7.05
CA VAL A 132 -5.61 -17.25 5.70
C VAL A 132 -4.47 -16.70 4.84
N GLN A 133 -4.15 -15.40 4.93
CA GLN A 133 -2.99 -14.82 4.25
C GLN A 133 -1.65 -15.28 4.84
N LYS A 134 -1.55 -15.41 6.17
CA LYS A 134 -0.31 -15.84 6.84
C LYS A 134 0.02 -17.30 6.54
N GLU A 135 -0.98 -18.17 6.43
CA GLU A 135 -0.81 -19.56 6.01
C GLU A 135 -0.43 -19.67 4.53
N SER A 136 -1.07 -18.89 3.66
CA SER A 136 -0.79 -18.88 2.21
C SER A 136 0.61 -18.33 1.90
N LEU A 137 1.02 -17.25 2.58
CA LEU A 137 2.33 -16.63 2.38
C LEU A 137 3.47 -17.50 2.96
N ALA A 138 3.23 -18.18 4.09
CA ALA A 138 4.17 -19.14 4.65
C ALA A 138 4.34 -20.38 3.75
N GLN A 139 3.29 -20.80 3.04
CA GLN A 139 3.38 -21.88 2.04
C GLN A 139 4.21 -21.47 0.82
N LEU A 140 4.01 -20.25 0.30
CA LEU A 140 4.79 -19.74 -0.84
C LEU A 140 6.27 -19.59 -0.52
N ALA A 141 6.63 -19.03 0.65
CA ALA A 141 8.02 -18.90 1.08
C ALA A 141 8.74 -20.25 1.29
N ARG A 142 8.00 -21.34 1.56
CA ARG A 142 8.55 -22.71 1.67
C ARG A 142 8.82 -23.34 0.31
N LEU A 143 8.05 -22.96 -0.72
CA LEU A 143 8.21 -23.44 -2.09
C LEU A 143 9.46 -22.82 -2.74
N GLU A 144 9.70 -21.52 -2.53
CA GLU A 144 10.91 -20.84 -3.02
C GLU A 144 12.21 -21.40 -2.40
N LYS A 145 12.19 -21.77 -1.11
CA LYS A 145 13.37 -22.36 -0.45
C LYS A 145 13.70 -23.78 -0.92
N ARG A 146 12.77 -24.47 -1.58
CA ARG A 146 12.99 -25.81 -2.15
C ARG A 146 13.58 -25.78 -3.55
N SER A 147 13.43 -24.69 -4.30
CA SER A 147 14.06 -24.53 -5.62
C SER A 147 15.50 -24.02 -5.55
N SER A 148 15.95 -23.50 -4.40
CA SER A 148 17.31 -23.02 -4.18
C SER A 148 18.10 -23.92 -3.23
N SER A 149 18.65 -25.04 -3.72
CA SER A 149 19.79 -25.72 -3.08
C SER A 149 21.01 -25.72 -4.01
N PRO A 150 22.25 -25.62 -3.46
CA PRO A 150 23.41 -25.14 -4.20
C PRO A 150 24.19 -26.29 -4.87
N GLY A 151 24.34 -26.21 -6.19
CA GLY A 151 25.31 -27.01 -6.95
C GLY A 151 26.72 -26.42 -6.84
N THR A 152 27.65 -27.22 -6.34
CA THR A 152 29.04 -26.87 -5.99
C THR A 152 29.94 -26.65 -7.22
N ARG A 153 30.53 -25.43 -7.34
CA ARG A 153 31.88 -25.03 -7.90
C ARG A 153 32.26 -25.52 -9.33
N ARG A 154 32.90 -24.75 -10.24
CA ARG A 154 34.09 -23.86 -10.12
C ARG A 154 34.41 -23.21 -11.50
N ARG A 155 34.83 -21.92 -11.46
CA ARG A 155 35.87 -21.20 -12.27
C ARG A 155 35.84 -21.12 -13.81
N SER A 156 35.79 -19.87 -14.32
CA SER A 156 36.71 -19.14 -15.24
C SER A 156 35.88 -18.14 -16.08
N GLU A 157 35.96 -16.84 -15.81
CA GLU A 157 36.75 -15.85 -16.56
C GLU A 157 36.30 -15.64 -18.02
N ASP A 158 35.95 -14.38 -18.28
CA ASP A 158 36.01 -13.60 -19.53
C ASP A 158 34.97 -13.77 -20.66
N ASN A 159 34.12 -12.73 -20.70
CA ASN A 159 33.82 -11.84 -21.84
C ASN A 159 33.08 -12.41 -23.07
N ALA A 160 31.77 -12.14 -23.14
CA ALA A 160 31.11 -11.48 -24.28
C ALA A 160 29.58 -11.42 -24.08
N THR A 161 29.04 -10.21 -24.26
CA THR A 161 27.74 -9.89 -24.89
C THR A 161 26.65 -10.95 -24.93
N ALA A 162 25.57 -10.74 -24.18
CA ALA A 162 24.19 -10.93 -24.66
C ALA A 162 23.17 -10.39 -23.65
N ALA A 163 22.23 -9.61 -24.15
CA ALA A 163 21.16 -8.94 -23.43
C ALA A 163 20.31 -9.91 -22.58
N GLY A 164 20.16 -9.60 -21.29
CA GLY A 164 19.10 -10.13 -20.41
C GLY A 164 17.86 -9.24 -20.48
N PRO A 165 16.66 -9.73 -20.11
CA PRO A 165 15.41 -9.10 -20.49
C PRO A 165 15.30 -7.71 -19.84
N HIS A 166 15.36 -6.69 -20.69
CA HIS A 166 15.03 -5.32 -20.35
C HIS A 166 13.52 -5.18 -20.33
N VAL A 167 12.96 -4.68 -19.23
CA VAL A 167 11.58 -4.21 -19.23
C VAL A 167 11.61 -2.72 -19.45
N THR A 168 11.36 -2.35 -20.69
CA THR A 168 11.10 -1.00 -21.16
C THR A 168 9.58 -0.96 -21.38
N ARG A 169 8.83 -0.11 -20.65
CA ARG A 169 7.39 0.23 -20.82
C ARG A 169 6.42 -0.33 -19.75
N LEU A 170 5.40 0.50 -19.43
CA LEU A 170 4.12 0.08 -18.84
C LEU A 170 3.54 -1.07 -19.68
N GLU A 171 3.55 -2.29 -19.14
CA GLU A 171 2.81 -3.38 -19.77
C GLU A 171 1.35 -3.29 -19.38
N HIS A 172 0.56 -2.79 -20.33
CA HIS A 172 -0.85 -3.10 -20.41
C HIS A 172 -0.97 -4.61 -20.63
N VAL A 173 -1.18 -5.38 -19.56
CA VAL A 173 -1.64 -6.76 -19.71
C VAL A 173 -3.11 -6.64 -20.11
N PRO A 174 -3.53 -7.04 -21.33
CA PRO A 174 -4.94 -7.08 -21.65
C PRO A 174 -5.54 -8.20 -20.80
N ALA A 175 -6.04 -7.83 -19.63
CA ALA A 175 -6.91 -8.70 -18.87
C ALA A 175 -8.24 -8.75 -19.63
N ALA A 176 -8.77 -9.95 -19.81
CA ALA A 176 -10.12 -10.15 -20.35
C ALA A 176 -11.20 -9.44 -19.51
N ASP A 177 -10.85 -9.01 -18.29
CA ASP A 177 -11.69 -8.30 -17.33
C ASP A 177 -10.95 -7.08 -16.75
N ALA A 178 -11.55 -5.89 -16.83
CA ALA A 178 -11.01 -4.64 -16.28
C ALA A 178 -10.79 -4.69 -14.74
N ASP A 179 -11.35 -5.69 -14.08
CA ASP A 179 -11.29 -5.87 -12.63
C ASP A 179 -9.97 -6.50 -12.13
N ASN A 180 -9.07 -6.93 -13.02
CA ASN A 180 -7.87 -7.68 -12.65
C ASN A 180 -6.55 -6.87 -12.72
N TYR A 181 -6.62 -5.54 -12.88
CA TYR A 181 -5.42 -4.69 -12.85
C TYR A 181 -4.95 -4.44 -11.40
N GLN A 182 -3.63 -4.40 -11.22
CA GLN A 182 -2.97 -4.31 -9.92
C GLN A 182 -2.13 -3.04 -9.84
N ILE A 183 -2.36 -2.24 -8.79
CA ILE A 183 -1.66 -0.98 -8.52
C ILE A 183 -0.41 -1.29 -7.70
N ARG A 184 0.77 -0.82 -8.15
CA ARG A 184 2.07 -1.07 -7.52
C ARG A 184 2.91 0.22 -7.47
N SER A 185 3.80 0.33 -6.49
CA SER A 185 4.82 1.38 -6.45
C SER A 185 5.98 1.09 -7.39
N VAL A 186 6.51 2.13 -8.02
CA VAL A 186 7.64 2.07 -8.95
C VAL A 186 8.82 2.82 -8.32
N ARG A 187 9.65 2.12 -7.54
CA ARG A 187 10.91 2.69 -7.03
C ARG A 187 12.09 2.16 -7.83
N GLU A 188 12.67 3.03 -8.65
CA GLU A 188 13.98 2.81 -9.27
C GLU A 188 15.06 2.82 -8.18
N ARG A 189 16.00 1.87 -8.24
CA ARG A 189 17.26 2.03 -7.50
C ARG A 189 18.05 3.10 -8.23
N LEU A 190 18.31 4.22 -7.54
CA LEU A 190 19.48 5.02 -7.88
C LEU A 190 20.70 4.22 -7.42
N ASP A 191 21.58 3.91 -8.37
CA ASP A 191 22.86 3.23 -8.15
C ASP A 191 23.79 4.01 -7.21
#